data_AF-A0A925NXT3-F1
#
_entry.id   AF-A0A925NXT3-F1
#
_cell.length_a   1.000
_cell.length_b   1.000
_cell.length_c   1.000
_cell.angle_alpha   90.00
_cell.angle_beta   90.00
_cell.angle_gamma   90.00
#
_symmetry.space_group_name_H-M   'P 1'
#
loop_
_entity.id
_entity.type
_entity.pdbx_description
1 polymer ?
#
loop_
_entity_poly.entity_id
_entity_poly.type
_entity_poly.pdbx_seq_one_letter_code
_entity_poly.pdbx_strand_id
1 'polypeptide(L)'
;SLEKPGSWELIFLGGAALSGLVISLIRREFKFRLIHKGWSKTQGTSKTKRIFWAFIGGFIMLLGARMASGCTSGHVISGGMQVAASSLMFGAFVFTGLLITGKYFYRKN
;
A
#
# COMPACT_ATOMS: atom_id res chain seq x y z
N SER A 1 -17.29 -29.58 -1.53
CA SER A 1 -17.82 -28.22 -1.33
C SER A 1 -16.80 -27.46 -0.50
N LEU A 2 -16.15 -26.44 -1.07
CA LEU A 2 -15.40 -25.36 -0.39
C LEU A 2 -14.60 -25.70 0.90
N GLU A 3 -13.65 -26.65 0.82
CA GLU A 3 -12.93 -27.15 2.01
C GLU A 3 -11.42 -26.82 2.00
N LYS A 4 -11.04 -25.65 1.47
CA LYS A 4 -9.66 -25.13 1.61
C LYS A 4 -9.68 -23.69 2.13
N PRO A 5 -9.13 -23.43 3.33
CA PRO A 5 -8.97 -22.06 3.82
C PRO A 5 -8.07 -21.31 2.83
N GLY A 6 -8.64 -20.29 2.17
CA GLY A 6 -7.92 -19.45 1.19
C GLY A 6 -8.51 -19.40 -0.22
N SER A 7 -9.46 -20.28 -0.59
CA SER A 7 -10.06 -20.24 -1.94
C SER A 7 -10.84 -18.94 -2.20
N TRP A 8 -11.57 -18.45 -1.18
CA TRP A 8 -12.30 -17.19 -1.27
C TRP A 8 -11.39 -15.97 -1.34
N GLU A 9 -10.33 -15.93 -0.53
CA GLU A 9 -9.31 -14.87 -0.60
C GLU A 9 -8.67 -14.82 -1.99
N LEU A 10 -8.33 -15.96 -2.60
CA LEU A 10 -7.79 -15.99 -3.96
C LEU A 10 -8.77 -15.43 -5.00
N ILE A 11 -10.07 -15.71 -4.88
CA ILE A 11 -11.10 -15.14 -5.75
C ILE A 11 -11.18 -13.62 -5.55
N PHE A 12 -11.10 -13.14 -4.31
CA PHE A 12 -11.09 -11.70 -4.00
C PHE A 12 -9.85 -10.99 -4.55
N LEU A 13 -8.65 -11.54 -4.29
CA LEU A 13 -7.40 -11.00 -4.82
C LEU A 13 -7.39 -11.02 -6.35
N GLY A 14 -7.87 -12.13 -6.95
CA GLY A 14 -8.00 -12.27 -8.40
C GLY A 14 -8.97 -11.26 -9.00
N GLY A 15 -10.15 -11.10 -8.40
CA GLY A 15 -11.15 -10.12 -8.82
C GLY A 15 -10.66 -8.68 -8.68
N ALA A 16 -9.97 -8.34 -7.58
CA ALA A 16 -9.35 -7.04 -7.38
C ALA A 16 -8.27 -6.75 -8.45
N ALA A 17 -7.40 -7.72 -8.73
CA ALA A 17 -6.38 -7.61 -9.76
C ALA A 17 -6.98 -7.43 -11.16
N LEU A 18 -8.00 -8.23 -11.50
CA LEU A 18 -8.71 -8.13 -12.78
C LEU A 18 -9.44 -6.79 -12.91
N SER A 19 -10.11 -6.32 -11.86
CA SER A 19 -10.81 -5.03 -11.89
C SER A 19 -9.84 -3.87 -12.16
N GLY A 20 -8.69 -3.85 -11.48
CA GLY A 20 -7.64 -2.85 -11.71
C GLY A 20 -7.11 -2.89 -13.14
N LEU A 21 -6.93 -4.10 -13.70
CA LEU A 21 -6.52 -4.29 -15.09
C LEU A 21 -7.58 -3.78 -16.07
N VAL A 22 -8.85 -4.16 -15.89
CA VAL A 22 -9.98 -3.73 -16.73
C VAL A 22 -10.14 -2.21 -16.71
N ILE A 23 -10.14 -1.59 -15.53
CA ILE A 23 -10.20 -0.12 -15.38
C ILE A 23 -9.01 0.57 -16.03
N SER A 24 -7.81 0.00 -15.91
CA SER A 24 -6.60 0.52 -16.55
C SER A 24 -6.69 0.47 -18.08
N LEU A 25 -7.25 -0.61 -18.64
CA LEU A 25 -7.50 -0.75 -20.08
C LEU A 25 -8.55 0.25 -20.57
N ILE A 26 -9.67 0.40 -19.85
CA ILE A 26 -10.75 1.34 -20.19
C ILE A 26 -10.24 2.79 -20.18
N ARG A 27 -9.47 3.17 -19.15
CA ARG A 27 -8.91 4.53 -19.05
C ARG A 27 -7.73 4.77 -19.99
N ARG A 28 -7.23 3.75 -20.71
CA ARG A 28 -6.02 3.82 -21.56
C ARG A 28 -4.82 4.46 -20.85
N GLU A 29 -4.77 4.36 -19.52
CA GLU A 29 -3.73 4.92 -18.67
C GLU A 29 -2.62 3.91 -18.36
N PHE A 30 -2.57 2.80 -19.13
CA PHE A 30 -1.52 1.79 -19.10
C PHE A 30 -0.18 2.38 -19.56
N LYS A 31 0.39 3.24 -18.72
CA LYS A 31 1.69 3.87 -18.91
C LYS A 31 2.65 3.22 -17.94
N PHE A 32 3.62 2.47 -18.47
CA PHE A 32 4.78 1.97 -17.73
C PHE A 32 5.63 3.14 -17.21
N ARG A 33 5.15 3.81 -16.15
CA ARG A 33 5.83 4.94 -15.50
C ARG A 33 6.82 4.42 -14.44
N LEU A 34 7.94 3.91 -14.96
CA LEU A 34 9.16 3.59 -14.21
C LEU A 34 9.71 4.78 -13.40
N ILE A 35 9.27 6.01 -13.70
CA ILE A 35 9.54 7.21 -12.90
C ILE A 35 8.21 7.97 -12.75
N HIS A 36 7.65 7.98 -11.53
CA HIS A 36 6.51 8.83 -11.21
C HIS A 36 6.98 10.28 -11.08
N LYS A 37 6.21 11.25 -11.60
CA LYS A 37 6.55 12.68 -11.59
C LYS A 37 6.91 13.20 -10.19
N GLY A 38 6.35 12.61 -9.13
CA GLY A 38 6.70 12.93 -7.74
C GLY A 38 8.14 12.59 -7.36
N TRP A 39 8.67 11.45 -7.82
CA TRP A 39 10.07 11.03 -7.56
C TRP A 39 11.08 11.90 -8.30
N SER A 40 10.76 12.24 -9.55
CA SER A 40 11.60 13.09 -10.39
C SER A 40 11.80 14.49 -9.79
N LYS A 41 10.87 14.94 -8.93
CA LYS A 41 10.90 16.27 -8.32
C LYS A 41 11.69 16.33 -6.99
N THR A 42 11.90 15.20 -6.32
CA THR A 42 12.55 15.12 -4.99
C THR A 42 13.91 14.41 -4.96
N GLN A 43 14.13 13.39 -5.78
CA GLN A 43 15.34 12.52 -5.65
C GLN A 43 16.13 12.35 -6.96
N GLY A 44 15.72 13.02 -8.04
CA GLY A 44 16.39 12.97 -9.36
C GLY A 44 16.12 11.70 -10.18
N THR A 45 16.65 11.66 -11.41
CA THR A 45 16.36 10.68 -12.48
C THR A 45 16.97 9.28 -12.27
N SER A 46 17.50 8.95 -11.09
CA SER A 46 18.20 7.68 -10.87
C SER A 46 17.22 6.52 -10.62
N LYS A 47 17.07 5.65 -11.61
CA LYS A 47 16.20 4.45 -11.57
C LYS A 47 16.61 3.46 -10.47
N THR A 48 17.91 3.32 -10.21
CA THR A 48 18.47 2.36 -9.24
C THR A 48 18.11 2.73 -7.79
N LYS A 49 18.22 4.02 -7.44
CA LYS A 49 17.83 4.51 -6.10
C LYS A 49 16.34 4.28 -5.85
N ARG A 50 15.51 4.35 -6.89
CA ARG A 50 14.06 4.07 -6.79
C ARG A 50 13.73 2.65 -6.43
N ILE A 51 14.34 1.70 -7.13
CA ILE A 51 14.11 0.28 -6.89
C ILE A 51 14.57 -0.07 -5.48
N PHE A 52 15.74 0.43 -5.05
CA PHE A 52 16.27 0.19 -3.71
C PHE A 52 15.34 0.70 -2.60
N TRP A 53 14.91 1.96 -2.67
CA TRP A 53 13.98 2.54 -1.70
C TRP A 53 12.59 1.89 -1.73
N ALA A 54 12.09 1.50 -2.91
CA ALA A 54 10.82 0.77 -3.02
C ALA A 54 10.92 -0.62 -2.39
N PHE A 55 12.05 -1.32 -2.56
CA PHE A 55 12.29 -2.61 -1.96
C PHE A 55 12.37 -2.52 -0.43
N ILE A 56 13.13 -1.55 0.10
CA ILE A 56 13.24 -1.31 1.54
C ILE A 56 11.90 -0.89 2.14
N GLY A 57 11.20 0.05 1.50
CA GLY A 57 9.87 0.47 1.94
C GLY A 57 8.88 -0.70 1.95
N GLY A 58 8.89 -1.54 0.91
CA GLY A 58 8.08 -2.75 0.84
C GLY A 58 8.42 -3.76 1.93
N PHE A 59 9.71 -3.98 2.20
CA PHE A 59 10.17 -4.88 3.26
C PHE A 59 9.72 -4.42 4.65
N ILE A 60 9.91 -3.13 4.97
CA ILE A 60 9.46 -2.54 6.24
C ILE A 60 7.94 -2.62 6.36
N MET A 61 7.20 -2.34 5.27
CA MET A 61 5.74 -2.44 5.26
C MET A 61 5.27 -3.88 5.50
N LEU A 62 5.94 -4.88 4.91
CA LEU A 62 5.64 -6.29 5.11
C LEU A 62 5.88 -6.72 6.56
N LEU A 63 7.02 -6.31 7.15
CA LEU A 63 7.32 -6.57 8.56
C LEU A 63 6.29 -5.92 9.49
N GLY A 64 5.92 -4.66 9.23
CA GLY A 64 4.90 -3.95 10.01
C GLY A 64 3.53 -4.61 9.92
N ALA A 65 3.10 -5.03 8.72
CA ALA A 65 1.84 -5.74 8.53
C ALA A 65 1.81 -7.09 9.26
N ARG A 66 2.95 -7.79 9.35
CA ARG A 66 3.07 -9.03 10.12
C ARG A 66 3.02 -8.79 11.62
N MET A 67 3.71 -7.77 12.13
CA MET A 67 3.67 -7.42 13.55
C MET A 67 2.29 -6.98 14.02
N ALA A 68 1.53 -6.31 13.15
CA ALA A 68 0.17 -5.87 13.45
C ALA A 68 -0.89 -6.99 13.36
N SER A 69 -0.52 -8.20 12.90
CA SER A 69 -1.43 -9.33 12.64
C SER A 69 -2.71 -8.92 11.89
N GLY A 70 -2.59 -7.96 10.97
CA GLY A 70 -3.74 -7.35 10.31
C GLY A 70 -3.33 -6.52 9.10
N CYS A 71 -4.15 -6.55 8.06
CA CYS A 71 -4.00 -5.66 6.91
C CYS A 71 -4.75 -4.35 7.16
N THR A 72 -4.33 -3.27 6.49
CA THR A 72 -5.02 -1.97 6.53
C THR A 72 -6.51 -2.12 6.17
N SER A 73 -6.83 -3.01 5.23
CA SER A 73 -8.21 -3.28 4.81
C SER A 73 -9.08 -3.90 5.92
N GLY A 74 -8.52 -4.76 6.76
CA GLY A 74 -9.25 -5.42 7.84
C GLY A 74 -9.31 -4.57 9.11
N HIS A 75 -8.15 -4.09 9.57
CA HIS A 75 -8.05 -3.39 10.84
C HIS A 75 -8.42 -1.90 10.76
N VAL A 76 -8.17 -1.22 9.63
CA VAL A 76 -8.45 0.22 9.52
C VAL A 76 -9.81 0.48 8.89
N ILE A 77 -10.14 -0.21 7.79
CA ILE A 77 -11.38 0.07 7.03
C ILE A 77 -12.59 -0.60 7.68
N SER A 78 -12.55 -1.92 7.90
CA SER A 78 -13.67 -2.65 8.53
C SER A 78 -13.79 -2.33 10.02
N GLY A 79 -12.68 -2.39 10.76
CA GLY A 79 -12.66 -2.05 12.19
C GLY A 79 -12.93 -0.58 12.50
N GLY A 80 -12.56 0.34 11.58
CA GLY A 80 -12.89 1.76 11.68
C GLY A 80 -14.37 2.06 11.52
N MET A 81 -15.09 1.34 10.64
CA MET A 81 -16.55 1.46 10.51
C MET A 81 -17.31 1.04 11.78
N GLN A 82 -16.73 0.12 12.56
CA GLN A 82 -17.31 -0.31 13.85
C GLN A 82 -16.85 0.55 15.03
N VAL A 83 -16.04 1.60 14.81
CA VAL A 83 -15.42 2.44 15.86
C VAL A 83 -14.70 1.59 16.92
N ALA A 84 -14.06 0.50 16.50
CA ALA A 84 -13.31 -0.34 17.43
C ALA A 84 -12.08 0.43 17.95
N ALA A 85 -11.92 0.50 19.27
CA ALA A 85 -10.82 1.24 19.90
C ALA A 85 -9.43 0.78 19.42
N SER A 86 -9.26 -0.52 19.16
CA SER A 86 -8.04 -1.09 18.59
C SER A 86 -7.73 -0.57 17.18
N SER A 87 -8.77 -0.35 16.38
CA SER A 87 -8.66 0.12 14.99
C SER A 87 -8.30 1.60 14.93
N LEU A 88 -8.85 2.41 15.85
CA LEU A 88 -8.49 3.82 15.97
C LEU A 88 -7.04 4.01 16.43
N MET A 89 -6.58 3.24 17.42
CA MET A 89 -5.17 3.29 17.84
C MET A 89 -4.24 2.87 16.71
N PHE A 90 -4.52 1.74 16.05
CA PHE A 90 -3.71 1.29 14.92
C PHE A 90 -3.70 2.32 13.78
N GLY A 91 -4.86 2.90 13.44
CA GLY A 91 -4.98 3.97 12.46
C GLY A 91 -4.15 5.21 12.81
N ALA A 92 -4.18 5.64 14.08
CA ALA A 92 -3.41 6.79 14.54
C ALA A 92 -1.89 6.58 14.42
N PHE A 93 -1.38 5.40 14.77
CA PHE A 93 0.04 5.07 14.61
C PHE A 93 0.46 5.01 13.14
N VAL A 94 -0.34 4.36 12.29
CA VAL A 94 -0.08 4.31 10.84
C VAL A 94 -0.10 5.71 10.23
N PHE A 95 -1.06 6.55 10.60
CA PHE A 95 -1.17 7.92 10.11
C PHE A 95 0.01 8.79 10.56
N THR A 96 0.43 8.66 11.82
CA THR A 96 1.59 9.36 12.35
C THR A 96 2.87 8.93 11.64
N GLY A 97 3.08 7.62 11.44
CA GLY A 97 4.22 7.10 10.68
C GLY A 97 4.24 7.59 9.22
N LEU A 98 3.06 7.69 8.59
CA LEU A 98 2.90 8.25 7.24
C LEU A 98 3.25 9.74 7.20
N LEU A 99 2.80 10.54 8.16
CA LEU A 99 3.13 11.96 8.25
C LEU A 99 4.62 12.19 8.50
N ILE A 100 5.25 11.42 9.40
CA ILE A 100 6.69 11.51 9.68
C ILE A 100 7.50 11.12 8.45
N THR A 101 7.17 9.98 7.82
CA THR A 101 7.86 9.51 6.62
C THR A 101 7.67 10.48 5.46
N GLY A 102 6.45 11.00 5.28
CA GLY A 102 6.16 12.03 4.29
C GLY A 102 6.95 13.31 4.55
N LYS A 103 7.01 13.78 5.79
CA LYS A 103 7.82 14.93 6.17
C LYS A 103 9.31 14.66 5.97
N TYR A 104 9.83 13.47 6.25
CA TYR A 104 11.25 13.17 6.03
C TYR A 104 11.59 13.06 4.54
N PHE A 105 10.72 12.42 3.74
CA PHE A 105 10.99 12.14 2.33
C PHE A 105 10.66 13.31 1.39
N TYR A 106 9.67 14.14 1.73
CA TYR A 106 9.26 15.31 0.94
C TYR A 106 9.78 16.64 1.51
N ARG A 107 10.45 16.67 2.67
CA ARG A 107 11.16 17.86 3.12
C ARG A 107 12.39 18.08 2.25
N LYS A 108 12.11 18.71 1.13
CA LYS A 108 13.08 19.33 0.24
C LYS A 108 13.77 20.45 1.02
N ASN A 109 15.09 20.36 1.11
CA ASN A 109 15.94 21.52 1.33
C ASN A 109 16.05 22.28 0.00
#